data_AF-A0A954P5R5-F1
#
_entry.id   AF-A0A954P5R5-F1
#
_cell.length_a   1.000
_cell.length_b   1.000
_cell.length_c   1.000
_cell.angle_alpha   90.00
_cell.angle_beta   90.00
_cell.angle_gamma   90.00
#
_symmetry.space_group_name_H-M   'P 1'
#
loop_
_entity.id
_entity.type
_entity.pdbx_description
1 polymer ?
#
loop_
_entity_poly.entity_id
_entity_poly.type
_entity_poly.pdbx_seq_one_letter_code
_entity_poly.pdbx_strand_id
1 'polypeptide(L)'
;IAIGTVPARMIYDKERIVVQAGKPVEFRFSNSDHMPHNFAIVMPGALEEVGLLAEATARDADAKERQYIPRSDRILLASRLLEPGQSQALSFEAPAAPGVYPYVCTFPGHWRRMFGALYVVENLAEYLASPEDYLAQHPLPLKDELLKFTSRNTDWKYEDLAEPVSKLHHGRSFEVGRTLFRVASCVACHKLNGEGRELGPDLTKIDPKKHTKDHILRSLVEPSKEIAEKFQSNTFVLDSGKVITGMVVEETDDLVKVLIDPLAKADPLVISKDEIDERVKSPVSIMPKGVLNRLTEEEILDLVAYILSKGDKKHMLFHGHHDH
;
A
#
# COMPACT_ATOMS: atom_id res chain seq x y z
N ILE A 1 -7.51 22.35 3.85
CA ILE A 1 -6.87 21.19 4.53
C ILE A 1 -5.74 20.70 3.65
N ALA A 2 -4.49 20.79 4.12
CA ALA A 2 -3.35 20.17 3.41
C ALA A 2 -3.34 18.67 3.68
N ILE A 3 -3.08 17.86 2.65
CA ILE A 3 -2.87 16.42 2.74
C ILE A 3 -1.71 16.05 1.79
N GLY A 4 -0.77 15.28 2.28
CA GLY A 4 0.44 14.88 1.57
C GLY A 4 0.57 13.37 1.46
N THR A 5 1.59 12.93 0.75
CA THR A 5 2.05 11.54 0.73
C THR A 5 3.34 11.39 1.52
N VAL A 6 3.54 10.26 2.20
CA VAL A 6 4.79 10.04 2.95
C VAL A 6 5.82 9.34 2.06
N PRO A 7 7.02 9.92 1.86
CA PRO A 7 8.01 9.38 0.93
C PRO A 7 8.33 7.90 1.15
N ALA A 8 8.30 7.12 0.07
CA ALA A 8 8.56 5.67 0.01
C ALA A 8 7.67 4.80 0.90
N ARG A 9 6.55 5.35 1.42
CA ARG A 9 5.67 4.63 2.35
C ARG A 9 4.28 4.34 1.78
N MET A 10 3.90 4.89 0.63
CA MET A 10 2.60 4.60 -0.02
C MET A 10 1.43 4.77 0.96
N ILE A 11 1.44 5.88 1.69
CA ILE A 11 0.39 6.31 2.63
C ILE A 11 0.20 7.82 2.52
N TYR A 12 -0.97 8.29 2.95
CA TYR A 12 -1.19 9.70 3.23
C TYR A 12 -0.51 10.10 4.55
N ASP A 13 -0.14 11.38 4.66
CA ASP A 13 0.43 11.96 5.88
C ASP A 13 -0.61 12.20 7.00
N LYS A 14 -1.89 12.08 6.67
CA LYS A 14 -3.02 12.14 7.58
C LYS A 14 -3.83 10.87 7.45
N GLU A 15 -4.12 10.22 8.57
CA GLU A 15 -4.97 9.03 8.68
C GLU A 15 -6.42 9.40 9.02
N ARG A 16 -6.59 10.55 9.69
CA ARG A 16 -7.88 11.11 10.06
C ARG A 16 -7.93 12.58 9.68
N ILE A 17 -8.98 12.95 8.97
CA ILE A 17 -9.35 14.34 8.70
C ILE A 17 -10.74 14.55 9.26
N VAL A 18 -11.03 15.73 9.81
CA VAL A 18 -12.33 16.03 10.41
C VAL A 18 -12.87 17.32 9.80
N VAL A 19 -14.13 17.28 9.38
CA VAL A 19 -14.83 18.41 8.75
C VAL A 19 -16.26 18.50 9.28
N GLN A 20 -16.83 19.70 9.20
CA GLN A 20 -18.22 19.90 9.57
C GLN A 20 -19.17 19.51 8.43
N ALA A 21 -20.25 18.81 8.76
CA ALA A 21 -21.29 18.42 7.83
C ALA A 21 -21.87 19.61 7.06
N GLY A 22 -22.06 19.45 5.75
CA GLY A 22 -22.64 20.46 4.86
C GLY A 22 -21.80 21.74 4.68
N LYS A 23 -20.54 21.76 5.13
CA LYS A 23 -19.66 22.92 4.94
C LYS A 23 -18.72 22.71 3.74
N PRO A 24 -18.41 23.79 2.98
CA PRO A 24 -17.40 23.72 1.94
C PRO A 24 -16.01 23.52 2.57
N VAL A 25 -15.21 22.68 1.94
CA VAL A 25 -13.85 22.33 2.33
C VAL A 25 -12.96 22.39 1.09
N GLU A 26 -11.77 22.95 1.23
CA GLU A 26 -10.74 22.85 0.20
C GLU A 26 -9.67 21.86 0.67
N PHE A 27 -9.38 20.83 -0.12
CA PHE A 27 -8.22 19.97 0.07
C PHE A 27 -7.06 20.45 -0.81
N ARG A 28 -5.85 20.46 -0.27
CA ARG A 28 -4.61 20.68 -1.03
C ARG A 28 -3.81 19.41 -0.95
N PHE A 29 -3.94 18.57 -1.97
CA PHE A 29 -3.22 17.31 -2.07
C PHE A 29 -1.85 17.53 -2.71
N SER A 30 -0.79 17.05 -2.08
CA SER A 30 0.58 17.12 -2.56
C SER A 30 1.22 15.74 -2.60
N ASN A 31 1.87 15.40 -3.69
CA ASN A 31 2.63 14.16 -3.79
C ASN A 31 4.13 14.41 -3.53
N SER A 32 4.59 14.08 -2.33
CA SER A 32 6.02 14.07 -1.94
C SER A 32 6.66 12.68 -2.04
N ASP A 33 5.92 11.66 -2.48
CA ASP A 33 6.42 10.31 -2.71
C ASP A 33 7.09 10.20 -4.08
N HIS A 34 7.85 9.12 -4.28
CA HIS A 34 8.63 8.84 -5.48
C HIS A 34 7.78 8.14 -6.56
N MET A 35 6.53 7.80 -6.24
CA MET A 35 5.58 7.15 -7.14
C MET A 35 4.32 8.01 -7.28
N PRO A 36 3.59 7.91 -8.40
CA PRO A 36 2.38 8.69 -8.62
C PRO A 36 1.25 8.27 -7.67
N HIS A 37 0.45 9.24 -7.24
CA HIS A 37 -0.68 9.01 -6.35
C HIS A 37 -1.87 9.90 -6.72
N ASN A 38 -3.08 9.42 -6.50
CA ASN A 38 -4.30 10.23 -6.54
C ASN A 38 -5.00 10.16 -5.18
N PHE A 39 -6.00 11.02 -4.98
CA PHE A 39 -6.79 11.14 -3.77
C PHE A 39 -8.27 11.13 -4.13
N ALA A 40 -9.00 10.14 -3.65
CA ALA A 40 -10.45 10.04 -3.84
C ALA A 40 -11.17 9.86 -2.51
N ILE A 41 -12.30 10.55 -2.31
CA ILE A 41 -13.20 10.35 -1.16
C ILE A 41 -14.37 9.49 -1.65
N VAL A 42 -14.73 8.47 -0.88
CA VAL A 42 -15.80 7.53 -1.21
C VAL A 42 -16.89 7.48 -0.16
N MET A 43 -18.05 6.95 -0.52
CA MET A 43 -19.15 6.74 0.40
C MET A 43 -18.78 5.75 1.52
N PRO A 44 -19.40 5.84 2.71
CA PRO A 44 -19.19 4.87 3.78
C PRO A 44 -19.54 3.44 3.33
N GLY A 45 -18.67 2.48 3.64
CA GLY A 45 -18.78 1.07 3.23
C GLY A 45 -18.31 0.78 1.80
N ALA A 46 -17.74 1.75 1.08
CA ALA A 46 -17.32 1.58 -0.31
C ALA A 46 -15.81 1.38 -0.50
N LEU A 47 -14.99 1.40 0.56
CA LEU A 47 -13.53 1.44 0.43
C LEU A 47 -12.98 0.23 -0.35
N GLU A 48 -13.37 -0.98 0.08
CA GLU A 48 -12.90 -2.22 -0.56
C GLU A 48 -13.48 -2.39 -1.97
N GLU A 49 -14.77 -2.08 -2.16
CA GLU A 49 -15.44 -2.13 -3.46
C GLU A 49 -14.73 -1.22 -4.48
N VAL A 50 -14.54 0.07 -4.15
CA VAL A 50 -13.87 1.03 -5.02
C VAL A 50 -12.41 0.68 -5.23
N GLY A 51 -11.73 0.16 -4.20
CA GLY A 51 -10.36 -0.32 -4.31
C GLY A 51 -10.20 -1.48 -5.29
N LEU A 52 -11.09 -2.48 -5.22
CA LEU A 52 -11.11 -3.60 -6.17
C LEU A 52 -11.46 -3.13 -7.60
N LEU A 53 -12.36 -2.15 -7.74
CA LEU A 53 -12.66 -1.52 -9.04
C LEU A 53 -11.46 -0.75 -9.60
N ALA A 54 -10.67 -0.10 -8.75
CA ALA A 54 -9.45 0.60 -9.16
C ALA A 54 -8.40 -0.38 -9.73
N GLU A 55 -8.24 -1.56 -9.13
CA GLU A 55 -7.40 -2.64 -9.66
C GLU A 55 -7.85 -3.11 -11.04
N ALA A 56 -9.16 -3.22 -11.25
CA ALA A 56 -9.71 -3.61 -12.54
C ALA A 56 -9.51 -2.50 -13.58
N THR A 57 -9.72 -1.24 -13.17
CA THR A 57 -9.56 -0.04 -14.00
C THR A 57 -8.18 0.07 -14.63
N ALA A 58 -7.13 -0.42 -13.96
CA ALA A 58 -5.77 -0.46 -14.50
C ALA A 58 -5.64 -1.12 -15.88
N ARG A 59 -6.62 -1.94 -16.27
CA ARG A 59 -6.65 -2.70 -17.54
C ARG A 59 -7.45 -2.01 -18.63
N ASP A 60 -8.19 -0.95 -18.29
CA ASP A 60 -8.99 -0.24 -19.26
C ASP A 60 -8.09 0.60 -20.17
N ALA A 61 -8.38 0.62 -21.46
CA ALA A 61 -7.62 1.42 -22.43
C ALA A 61 -7.65 2.93 -22.12
N ASP A 62 -8.68 3.40 -21.39
CA ASP A 62 -8.89 4.80 -21.00
C ASP A 62 -8.45 5.11 -19.55
N ALA A 63 -7.74 4.18 -18.89
CA ALA A 63 -7.40 4.30 -17.46
C ALA A 63 -6.58 5.55 -17.16
N LYS A 64 -5.61 5.86 -18.02
CA LYS A 64 -4.72 7.01 -17.87
C LYS A 64 -5.47 8.33 -18.07
N GLU A 65 -6.35 8.40 -19.07
CA GLU A 65 -7.21 9.54 -19.35
C GLU A 65 -8.11 9.84 -18.15
N ARG A 66 -8.64 8.78 -17.52
CA ARG A 66 -9.42 8.86 -16.27
C ARG A 66 -8.60 9.09 -15.01
N GLN A 67 -7.29 9.28 -15.10
CA GLN A 67 -6.42 9.50 -13.94
C GLN A 67 -6.46 8.33 -12.94
N TYR A 68 -6.73 7.12 -13.45
CA TYR A 68 -6.94 5.88 -12.70
C TYR A 68 -8.12 5.93 -11.72
N ILE A 69 -9.07 6.86 -11.91
CA ILE A 69 -10.31 6.90 -11.13
C ILE A 69 -11.31 5.89 -11.72
N PRO A 70 -11.76 4.87 -10.96
CA PRO A 70 -12.76 3.92 -11.44
C PRO A 70 -14.10 4.59 -11.67
N ARG A 71 -14.90 4.07 -12.61
CA ARG A 71 -16.28 4.53 -12.79
C ARG A 71 -17.15 3.96 -11.67
N SER A 72 -17.54 4.80 -10.73
CA SER A 72 -18.42 4.44 -9.62
C SER A 72 -19.17 5.68 -9.14
N ASP A 73 -20.47 5.53 -8.90
CA ASP A 73 -21.32 6.53 -8.25
C ASP A 73 -21.01 6.69 -6.74
N ARG A 74 -20.19 5.80 -6.18
CA ARG A 74 -19.75 5.81 -4.78
C ARG A 74 -18.55 6.73 -4.53
N ILE A 75 -17.97 7.33 -5.57
CA ILE A 75 -16.86 8.30 -5.46
C ILE A 75 -17.43 9.72 -5.38
N LEU A 76 -17.13 10.42 -4.30
CA LEU A 76 -17.64 11.75 -3.98
C LEU A 76 -16.72 12.89 -4.43
N LEU A 77 -15.42 12.61 -4.48
CA LEU A 77 -14.38 13.55 -4.90
C LEU A 77 -13.21 12.73 -5.46
N ALA A 78 -12.53 13.25 -6.47
CA ALA A 78 -11.28 12.67 -6.96
C ALA A 78 -10.30 13.76 -7.44
N SER A 79 -9.02 13.55 -7.15
CA SER A 79 -7.91 14.29 -7.74
C SER A 79 -7.53 13.72 -9.11
N ARG A 80 -6.74 14.48 -9.87
CA ARG A 80 -5.94 13.91 -10.96
C ARG A 80 -4.82 13.04 -10.37
N LEU A 81 -4.16 12.25 -11.21
CA LEU A 81 -2.95 11.55 -10.80
C LEU A 81 -1.82 12.58 -10.66
N LEU A 82 -1.24 12.67 -9.47
CA LEU A 82 -0.13 13.57 -9.19
C LEU A 82 1.18 12.80 -9.32
N GLU A 83 2.03 13.25 -10.23
CA GLU A 83 3.43 12.83 -10.28
C GLU A 83 4.19 13.35 -9.06
N PRO A 84 5.36 12.77 -8.72
CA PRO A 84 6.24 13.28 -7.67
C PRO A 84 6.47 14.80 -7.78
N GLY A 85 6.33 15.51 -6.65
CA GLY A 85 6.48 16.96 -6.55
C GLY A 85 5.26 17.77 -6.99
N GLN A 86 4.21 17.15 -7.52
CA GLN A 86 3.00 17.86 -7.94
C GLN A 86 2.00 18.06 -6.79
N SER A 87 1.16 19.08 -6.94
CA SER A 87 0.04 19.37 -6.04
C SER A 87 -1.24 19.70 -6.81
N GLN A 88 -2.39 19.58 -6.14
CA GLN A 88 -3.70 20.01 -6.63
C GLN A 88 -4.58 20.51 -5.47
N ALA A 89 -5.30 21.61 -5.70
CA ALA A 89 -6.39 22.06 -4.85
C ALA A 89 -7.74 21.48 -5.34
N LEU A 90 -8.57 21.03 -4.41
CA LEU A 90 -9.86 20.37 -4.66
C LEU A 90 -10.92 21.01 -3.76
N SER A 91 -11.96 21.56 -4.36
CA SER A 91 -13.14 22.03 -3.63
C SER A 91 -14.10 20.85 -3.40
N PHE A 92 -14.59 20.72 -2.18
CA PHE A 92 -15.47 19.64 -1.76
C PHE A 92 -16.55 20.19 -0.83
N GLU A 93 -17.81 19.91 -1.13
CA GLU A 93 -18.90 20.16 -0.19
C GLU A 93 -19.02 18.94 0.71
N ALA A 94 -18.72 19.09 2.01
CA ALA A 94 -18.80 17.99 2.94
C ALA A 94 -20.24 17.44 2.98
N PRO A 95 -20.44 16.11 2.97
CA PRO A 95 -21.76 15.51 3.06
C PRO A 95 -22.58 16.09 4.22
N ALA A 96 -23.88 16.29 4.00
CA ALA A 96 -24.77 16.75 5.07
C ALA A 96 -24.98 15.68 6.15
N ALA A 97 -24.86 14.39 5.78
CA ALA A 97 -25.00 13.27 6.70
C ALA A 97 -23.66 13.04 7.45
N PRO A 98 -23.64 13.17 8.79
CA PRO A 98 -22.49 12.79 9.61
C PRO A 98 -22.12 11.33 9.40
N GLY A 99 -20.82 11.04 9.46
CA GLY A 99 -20.32 9.70 9.20
C GLY A 99 -18.82 9.68 8.96
N VAL A 100 -18.29 8.47 8.81
CA VAL A 100 -16.90 8.26 8.41
C VAL A 100 -16.87 7.88 6.93
N TYR A 101 -16.31 8.77 6.12
CA TYR A 101 -16.16 8.63 4.68
C TYR A 101 -14.69 8.27 4.39
N PRO A 102 -14.40 7.09 3.84
CA PRO A 102 -13.03 6.74 3.51
C PRO A 102 -12.48 7.67 2.42
N TYR A 103 -11.20 7.99 2.50
CA TYR A 103 -10.44 8.45 1.34
C TYR A 103 -9.35 7.45 0.99
N VAL A 104 -9.05 7.31 -0.30
CA VAL A 104 -8.27 6.21 -0.84
C VAL A 104 -7.52 6.63 -2.10
N CYS A 105 -6.30 6.12 -2.27
CA CYS A 105 -5.59 6.19 -3.55
C CYS A 105 -6.08 5.06 -4.44
N THR A 106 -6.59 5.41 -5.61
CA THR A 106 -7.11 4.51 -6.64
C THR A 106 -6.09 4.23 -7.74
N PHE A 107 -4.86 4.73 -7.61
CA PHE A 107 -3.78 4.23 -8.45
C PHE A 107 -3.60 2.71 -8.20
N PRO A 108 -3.42 1.90 -9.26
CA PRO A 108 -3.42 0.45 -9.15
C PRO A 108 -2.47 -0.06 -8.06
N GLY A 109 -2.91 -1.02 -7.23
CA GLY A 109 -2.13 -1.54 -6.11
C GLY A 109 -2.15 -0.73 -4.82
N HIS A 110 -2.47 0.57 -4.84
CA HIS A 110 -2.23 1.46 -3.70
C HIS A 110 -3.34 1.39 -2.64
N TRP A 111 -4.58 1.18 -3.05
CA TRP A 111 -5.79 1.31 -2.21
C TRP A 111 -5.80 0.44 -0.94
N ARG A 112 -5.09 -0.70 -0.92
CA ARG A 112 -5.06 -1.62 0.23
C ARG A 112 -4.25 -1.09 1.41
N ARG A 113 -3.50 -0.02 1.20
CA ARG A 113 -2.66 0.61 2.24
C ARG A 113 -2.84 2.11 2.27
N MET A 114 -2.99 2.74 1.11
CA MET A 114 -3.09 4.17 0.98
C MET A 114 -4.53 4.65 1.09
N PHE A 115 -5.02 4.66 2.33
CA PHE A 115 -6.34 5.14 2.69
C PHE A 115 -6.34 5.75 4.09
N GLY A 116 -7.36 6.55 4.38
CA GLY A 116 -7.66 7.11 5.69
C GLY A 116 -9.14 7.47 5.82
N ALA A 117 -9.49 8.15 6.91
CA ALA A 117 -10.87 8.41 7.31
C ALA A 117 -11.17 9.91 7.36
N LEU A 118 -12.15 10.36 6.57
CA LEU A 118 -12.78 11.67 6.72
C LEU A 118 -13.97 11.55 7.67
N TYR A 119 -13.83 12.11 8.86
CA TYR A 119 -14.91 12.24 9.84
C TYR A 119 -15.71 13.49 9.51
N VAL A 120 -16.95 13.29 9.10
CA VAL A 120 -17.92 14.36 8.91
C VAL A 120 -18.75 14.44 10.19
N VAL A 121 -18.59 15.53 10.94
CA VAL A 121 -19.23 15.73 12.25
C VAL A 121 -20.27 16.85 12.18
N GLU A 122 -21.29 16.80 13.02
CA GLU A 122 -22.33 17.84 13.08
C GLU A 122 -21.75 19.18 13.56
N ASN A 123 -20.93 19.12 14.62
CA ASN A 123 -20.28 20.27 15.21
C ASN A 123 -18.75 20.06 15.30
N LEU A 124 -18.02 20.74 14.41
CA LEU A 124 -16.56 20.63 14.37
C LEU A 124 -15.89 21.28 15.58
N ALA A 125 -16.46 22.36 16.13
CA ALA A 125 -15.88 23.03 17.30
C ALA A 125 -15.96 22.14 18.55
N GLU A 126 -17.09 21.46 18.77
CA GLU A 126 -17.25 20.51 19.87
C GLU A 126 -16.34 19.29 19.71
N TYR A 127 -16.26 18.72 18.48
CA TYR A 127 -15.33 17.64 18.21
C TYR A 127 -13.89 18.03 18.54
N LEU A 128 -13.44 19.21 18.10
CA LEU A 128 -12.06 19.65 18.33
C LEU A 128 -11.78 19.97 19.80
N ALA A 129 -12.80 20.30 20.60
CA ALA A 129 -12.66 20.55 22.03
C ALA A 129 -12.45 19.25 22.83
N SER A 130 -13.19 18.18 22.52
CA SER A 130 -12.99 16.85 23.11
C SER A 130 -13.42 15.73 22.15
N PRO A 131 -12.50 15.20 21.32
CA PRO A 131 -12.85 14.17 20.33
C PRO A 131 -13.43 12.89 20.94
N GLU A 132 -12.91 12.47 22.10
CA GLU A 132 -13.36 11.23 22.77
C GLU A 132 -14.78 11.38 23.32
N ASP A 133 -15.06 12.47 24.06
CA ASP A 133 -16.39 12.74 24.60
C ASP A 133 -17.41 12.98 23.48
N TYR A 134 -17.01 13.68 22.42
CA TYR A 134 -17.85 13.90 21.26
C TYR A 134 -18.23 12.57 20.60
N LEU A 135 -17.27 11.68 20.36
CA LEU A 135 -17.55 10.38 19.74
C LEU A 135 -18.32 9.43 20.67
N ALA A 136 -18.21 9.59 21.99
CA ALA A 136 -19.04 8.86 22.95
C ALA A 136 -20.51 9.31 22.89
N GLN A 137 -20.78 10.61 22.68
CA GLN A 137 -22.12 11.19 22.59
C GLN A 137 -22.73 11.10 21.18
N HIS A 138 -21.89 11.15 20.15
CA HIS A 138 -22.24 11.09 18.74
C HIS A 138 -21.48 9.95 18.04
N PRO A 139 -21.86 8.68 18.27
CA PRO A 139 -21.13 7.55 17.70
C PRO A 139 -21.11 7.57 16.18
N LEU A 140 -19.90 7.50 15.61
CA LEU A 140 -19.68 7.40 14.16
C LEU A 140 -19.10 6.01 13.84
N PRO A 141 -19.93 4.99 13.62
CA PRO A 141 -19.45 3.63 13.38
C PRO A 141 -18.68 3.54 12.06
N LEU A 142 -17.54 2.86 12.09
CA LEU A 142 -16.76 2.55 10.90
C LEU A 142 -17.49 1.47 10.09
N LYS A 143 -17.92 1.82 8.87
CA LYS A 143 -18.56 0.87 7.94
C LYS A 143 -17.55 0.11 7.07
N ASP A 144 -16.29 0.52 7.11
CA ASP A 144 -15.20 -0.07 6.35
C ASP A 144 -14.19 -0.70 7.34
N GLU A 145 -14.07 -2.03 7.32
CA GLU A 145 -13.24 -2.79 8.27
C GLU A 145 -11.77 -2.34 8.27
N LEU A 146 -11.25 -2.00 7.09
CA LEU A 146 -9.88 -1.53 6.90
C LEU A 146 -9.57 -0.26 7.71
N LEU A 147 -10.57 0.58 8.00
CA LEU A 147 -10.37 1.81 8.77
C LEU A 147 -10.01 1.56 10.23
N LYS A 148 -10.33 0.39 10.80
CA LYS A 148 -9.98 0.03 12.18
C LYS A 148 -8.48 -0.04 12.41
N PHE A 149 -7.70 -0.23 11.35
CA PHE A 149 -6.24 -0.33 11.40
C PHE A 149 -5.53 0.99 11.09
N THR A 150 -6.28 2.06 10.81
CA THR A 150 -5.68 3.34 10.38
C THR A 150 -4.86 4.02 11.47
N SER A 151 -5.22 3.88 12.75
CA SER A 151 -4.51 4.52 13.87
C SER A 151 -3.20 3.85 14.26
N ARG A 152 -2.88 2.69 13.67
CA ARG A 152 -1.62 1.98 13.91
C ARG A 152 -0.60 2.46 12.89
N ASN A 153 0.49 3.08 13.33
CA ASN A 153 1.49 3.62 12.43
C ASN A 153 2.91 3.60 13.02
N THR A 154 3.28 2.49 13.65
CA THR A 154 4.61 2.32 14.23
C THR A 154 5.64 2.15 13.12
N ASP A 155 6.65 3.02 13.06
CA ASP A 155 7.77 2.89 12.11
C ASP A 155 8.80 1.87 12.63
N TRP A 156 8.40 0.60 12.66
CA TRP A 156 9.18 -0.52 13.15
C TRP A 156 10.58 -0.54 12.54
N LYS A 157 11.58 -0.65 13.41
CA LYS A 157 12.99 -0.86 13.05
C LYS A 157 13.35 -2.32 13.18
N TYR A 158 14.46 -2.69 12.54
CA TYR A 158 14.95 -4.06 12.64
C TYR A 158 15.26 -4.40 14.11
N GLU A 159 15.83 -3.44 14.84
CA GLU A 159 16.22 -3.56 16.24
C GLU A 159 15.03 -3.81 17.17
N ASP A 160 13.85 -3.25 16.85
CA ASP A 160 12.63 -3.42 17.64
C ASP A 160 12.11 -4.87 17.57
N LEU A 161 12.36 -5.55 16.45
CA LEU A 161 11.75 -6.85 16.12
C LEU A 161 12.76 -8.00 16.11
N ALA A 162 14.06 -7.71 16.06
CA ALA A 162 15.12 -8.72 15.91
C ALA A 162 15.11 -9.75 17.04
N GLU A 163 15.04 -9.29 18.30
CA GLU A 163 15.00 -10.19 19.45
C GLU A 163 13.70 -11.00 19.49
N PRO A 164 12.49 -10.40 19.43
CA PRO A 164 11.23 -11.15 19.37
C PRO A 164 11.18 -12.19 18.24
N VAL A 165 11.61 -11.81 17.03
CA VAL A 165 11.63 -12.72 15.87
C VAL A 165 12.67 -13.82 16.02
N SER A 166 13.83 -13.54 16.62
CA SER A 166 14.85 -14.58 16.91
C SER A 166 14.28 -15.66 17.85
N LYS A 167 13.51 -15.24 18.85
CA LYS A 167 12.85 -16.10 19.85
C LYS A 167 11.51 -16.69 19.40
N LEU A 168 11.10 -16.44 18.16
CA LEU A 168 9.86 -16.93 17.60
C LEU A 168 9.81 -18.47 17.70
N HIS A 169 8.86 -18.95 18.49
CA HIS A 169 8.68 -20.35 18.86
C HIS A 169 7.25 -20.80 18.47
N HIS A 170 6.83 -21.94 19.00
CA HIS A 170 5.50 -22.50 18.80
C HIS A 170 4.40 -21.61 19.41
N GLY A 171 3.13 -21.94 19.14
CA GLY A 171 1.97 -21.18 19.63
C GLY A 171 1.62 -19.93 18.80
N ARG A 172 2.22 -19.74 17.62
CA ARG A 172 1.81 -18.68 16.68
C ARG A 172 0.49 -19.04 16.00
N SER A 173 -0.23 -18.02 15.52
CA SER A 173 -1.52 -18.22 14.86
C SER A 173 -1.39 -18.26 13.34
N PHE A 174 -1.62 -19.44 12.76
CA PHE A 174 -1.63 -19.62 11.30
C PHE A 174 -2.67 -18.73 10.61
N GLU A 175 -3.89 -18.67 11.17
CA GLU A 175 -5.00 -17.92 10.54
C GLU A 175 -4.77 -16.41 10.61
N VAL A 176 -4.18 -15.92 11.71
CA VAL A 176 -3.79 -14.50 11.83
C VAL A 176 -2.67 -14.20 10.83
N GLY A 177 -1.59 -14.98 10.81
CA GLY A 177 -0.48 -14.76 9.87
C GLY A 177 -0.93 -14.79 8.40
N ARG A 178 -1.80 -15.73 8.02
CA ARG A 178 -2.41 -15.79 6.68
C ARG A 178 -3.26 -14.56 6.37
N THR A 179 -4.07 -14.10 7.32
CA THR A 179 -4.90 -12.91 7.16
C THR A 179 -4.03 -11.67 7.01
N LEU A 180 -3.00 -11.52 7.82
CA LEU A 180 -2.06 -10.41 7.77
C LEU A 180 -1.26 -10.40 6.46
N PHE A 181 -0.91 -11.55 5.90
CA PHE A 181 -0.28 -11.64 4.59
C PHE A 181 -1.16 -11.02 3.47
N ARG A 182 -2.49 -11.09 3.61
CA ARG A 182 -3.44 -10.41 2.72
C ARG A 182 -3.57 -8.93 3.04
N VAL A 183 -3.82 -8.60 4.30
CA VAL A 183 -4.13 -7.23 4.76
C VAL A 183 -2.91 -6.31 4.62
N ALA A 184 -1.70 -6.79 4.91
CA ALA A 184 -0.45 -6.08 4.66
C ALA A 184 -0.08 -6.00 3.16
N SER A 185 -0.97 -6.47 2.28
CA SER A 185 -0.83 -6.46 0.81
C SER A 185 0.30 -7.31 0.25
N CYS A 186 0.88 -8.23 1.04
CA CYS A 186 1.95 -9.11 0.57
C CYS A 186 1.47 -9.98 -0.61
N VAL A 187 0.22 -10.46 -0.58
CA VAL A 187 -0.41 -11.24 -1.67
C VAL A 187 -0.51 -10.50 -3.01
N ALA A 188 -0.43 -9.17 -3.00
CA ALA A 188 -0.46 -8.39 -4.24
C ALA A 188 0.79 -8.64 -5.09
N CYS A 189 1.93 -8.90 -4.45
CA CYS A 189 3.21 -9.06 -5.12
C CYS A 189 3.81 -10.46 -4.96
N HIS A 190 3.59 -11.13 -3.83
CA HIS A 190 4.26 -12.38 -3.48
C HIS A 190 3.30 -13.56 -3.52
N LYS A 191 3.83 -14.67 -4.04
CA LYS A 191 3.17 -15.97 -3.98
C LYS A 191 3.62 -16.72 -2.74
N LEU A 192 2.69 -17.35 -2.03
CA LEU A 192 2.96 -18.23 -0.91
C LEU A 192 1.91 -19.34 -0.84
N ASN A 193 2.35 -20.57 -0.92
CA ASN A 193 1.54 -21.79 -0.88
C ASN A 193 0.34 -21.77 -1.84
N GLY A 194 0.57 -21.31 -3.08
CA GLY A 194 -0.44 -21.22 -4.13
C GLY A 194 -1.33 -19.97 -4.05
N GLU A 195 -1.18 -19.13 -3.03
CA GLU A 195 -1.89 -17.86 -2.90
C GLU A 195 -1.02 -16.68 -3.35
N GLY A 196 -1.62 -15.64 -3.95
CA GLY A 196 -0.95 -14.39 -4.32
C GLY A 196 -0.51 -14.36 -5.79
N ARG A 197 0.45 -13.48 -6.11
CA ARG A 197 0.98 -13.26 -7.46
C ARG A 197 2.50 -13.43 -7.50
N GLU A 198 3.07 -13.72 -8.67
CA GLU A 198 4.52 -13.82 -8.87
C GLU A 198 5.08 -12.53 -9.49
N LEU A 199 4.85 -11.39 -8.84
CA LEU A 199 5.50 -10.14 -9.20
C LEU A 199 6.85 -9.99 -8.49
N GLY A 200 6.86 -10.26 -7.18
CA GLY A 200 8.05 -10.48 -6.38
C GLY A 200 8.43 -11.96 -6.30
N PRO A 201 9.45 -12.30 -5.49
CA PRO A 201 9.84 -13.68 -5.25
C PRO A 201 8.67 -14.56 -4.76
N ASP A 202 8.57 -15.78 -5.30
CA ASP A 202 7.73 -16.85 -4.74
C ASP A 202 8.30 -17.27 -3.38
N LEU A 203 7.58 -16.91 -2.31
CA LEU A 203 8.01 -17.10 -0.93
C LEU A 203 7.99 -18.58 -0.51
N THR A 204 7.31 -19.46 -1.25
CA THR A 204 7.41 -20.91 -1.03
C THR A 204 8.76 -21.46 -1.49
N LYS A 205 9.40 -20.79 -2.45
CA LYS A 205 10.64 -21.22 -3.11
C LYS A 205 11.86 -20.38 -2.72
N ILE A 206 11.81 -19.68 -1.58
CA ILE A 206 12.96 -18.93 -1.07
C ILE A 206 14.16 -19.87 -0.94
N ASP A 207 15.32 -19.40 -1.40
CA ASP A 207 16.62 -20.08 -1.24
C ASP A 207 16.82 -20.45 0.24
N PRO A 208 17.15 -21.72 0.57
CA PRO A 208 17.40 -22.14 1.95
C PRO A 208 18.35 -21.22 2.74
N LYS A 209 19.33 -20.59 2.09
CA LYS A 209 20.26 -19.64 2.73
C LYS A 209 19.61 -18.30 3.09
N LYS A 210 18.58 -17.90 2.35
CA LYS A 210 17.78 -16.69 2.59
C LYS A 210 16.51 -16.99 3.40
N HIS A 211 16.17 -18.25 3.61
CA HIS A 211 15.03 -18.68 4.41
C HIS A 211 15.35 -18.69 5.91
N THR A 212 15.77 -17.53 6.43
CA THR A 212 16.11 -17.32 7.84
C THR A 212 15.25 -16.22 8.45
N LYS A 213 15.04 -16.30 9.77
CA LYS A 213 14.34 -15.28 10.56
C LYS A 213 14.90 -13.88 10.32
N ASP A 214 16.23 -13.76 10.32
CA ASP A 214 16.95 -12.50 10.10
C ASP A 214 16.68 -11.92 8.70
N HIS A 215 16.89 -12.72 7.65
CA HIS A 215 16.73 -12.25 6.28
C HIS A 215 15.28 -11.86 5.97
N ILE A 216 14.31 -12.64 6.42
CA ILE A 216 12.88 -12.33 6.25
C ILE A 216 12.53 -11.04 6.98
N LEU A 217 12.94 -10.87 8.24
CA LEU A 217 12.66 -9.65 8.98
C LEU A 217 13.29 -8.42 8.32
N ARG A 218 14.57 -8.50 7.91
CA ARG A 218 15.23 -7.41 7.17
C ARG A 218 14.51 -7.07 5.88
N SER A 219 14.05 -8.07 5.13
CA SER A 219 13.30 -7.85 3.89
C SER A 219 11.97 -7.13 4.13
N LEU A 220 11.30 -7.39 5.26
CA LEU A 220 10.04 -6.74 5.64
C LEU A 220 10.24 -5.29 6.11
N VAL A 221 11.28 -5.02 6.88
CA VAL A 221 11.53 -3.70 7.51
C VAL A 221 12.37 -2.77 6.61
N GLU A 222 13.34 -3.33 5.90
CA GLU A 222 14.33 -2.63 5.08
C GLU A 222 14.34 -3.15 3.61
N PRO A 223 13.20 -3.14 2.88
CA PRO A 223 13.08 -3.80 1.57
C PRO A 223 14.01 -3.25 0.47
N SER A 224 14.56 -2.04 0.65
CA SER A 224 15.50 -1.41 -0.29
C SER A 224 16.97 -1.68 0.02
N LYS A 225 17.29 -2.38 1.11
CA LYS A 225 18.67 -2.67 1.52
C LYS A 225 19.35 -3.71 0.65
N GLU A 226 18.58 -4.71 0.21
CA GLU A 226 19.02 -5.73 -0.74
C GLU A 226 17.90 -5.94 -1.78
N ILE A 227 18.13 -5.46 -3.00
CA ILE A 227 17.19 -5.61 -4.11
C ILE A 227 17.79 -6.60 -5.10
N ALA A 228 17.11 -7.72 -5.35
CA ALA A 228 17.55 -8.64 -6.38
C ALA A 228 17.38 -7.98 -7.77
N GLU A 229 18.40 -8.12 -8.62
CA GLU A 229 18.50 -7.40 -9.91
C GLU A 229 17.24 -7.55 -10.79
N LYS A 230 16.64 -8.74 -10.83
CA LYS A 230 15.41 -9.02 -11.59
C LYS A 230 14.15 -8.29 -11.11
N PHE A 231 14.16 -7.73 -9.89
CA PHE A 231 13.05 -6.95 -9.32
C PHE A 231 13.42 -5.47 -9.15
N GLN A 232 14.64 -5.08 -9.53
CA GLN A 232 15.10 -3.71 -9.41
C GLN A 232 14.54 -2.89 -10.57
N SER A 233 13.77 -1.85 -10.23
CA SER A 233 13.30 -0.89 -11.23
C SER A 233 14.46 -0.08 -11.79
N ASN A 234 14.36 0.29 -13.06
CA ASN A 234 15.31 1.12 -13.77
C ASN A 234 14.56 2.37 -14.25
N THR A 235 15.24 3.52 -14.19
CA THR A 235 14.80 4.75 -14.85
C THR A 235 15.61 4.91 -16.12
N PHE A 236 14.92 5.08 -17.23
CA PHE A 236 15.46 5.31 -18.56
C PHE A 236 15.15 6.74 -18.98
N VAL A 237 16.17 7.51 -19.33
CA VAL A 237 16.04 8.80 -20.00
C VAL A 237 16.27 8.53 -21.48
N LEU A 238 15.28 8.86 -22.31
CA LEU A 238 15.40 8.70 -23.76
C LEU A 238 15.92 9.98 -24.41
N ASP A 239 16.51 9.88 -25.60
CA ASP A 239 16.98 11.02 -26.40
C ASP A 239 15.86 12.05 -26.69
N SER A 240 14.61 11.58 -26.71
CA SER A 240 13.41 12.42 -26.83
C SER A 240 13.14 13.31 -25.60
N GLY A 241 13.88 13.13 -24.51
CA GLY A 241 13.64 13.71 -23.19
C GLY A 241 12.58 12.99 -22.36
N LYS A 242 11.98 11.91 -22.88
CA LYS A 242 11.00 11.12 -22.14
C LYS A 242 11.69 10.28 -21.07
N VAL A 243 11.14 10.32 -19.85
CA VAL A 243 11.59 9.48 -18.74
C VAL A 243 10.63 8.30 -18.54
N ILE A 244 11.17 7.09 -18.48
CA ILE A 244 10.41 5.86 -18.26
C ILE A 244 11.00 5.14 -17.05
N THR A 245 10.18 4.81 -16.06
CA THR A 245 10.60 4.00 -14.92
C THR A 245 9.84 2.68 -14.92
N GLY A 246 10.55 1.57 -14.75
CA GLY A 246 9.93 0.25 -14.65
C GLY A 246 10.93 -0.89 -14.49
N MET A 247 10.43 -2.11 -14.40
CA MET A 247 11.25 -3.32 -14.29
C MET A 247 11.63 -3.87 -15.66
N VAL A 248 12.89 -4.24 -15.85
CA VAL A 248 13.30 -4.96 -17.06
C VAL A 248 12.85 -6.40 -16.97
N VAL A 249 11.99 -6.82 -17.89
CA VAL A 249 11.46 -8.20 -17.96
C VAL A 249 12.12 -9.01 -19.07
N GLU A 250 12.67 -8.35 -20.07
CA GLU A 250 13.41 -8.97 -21.18
C GLU A 250 14.40 -7.95 -21.74
N GLU A 251 15.59 -8.39 -22.12
CA GLU A 251 16.62 -7.55 -22.74
C GLU A 251 17.36 -8.38 -23.80
N THR A 252 17.42 -7.87 -25.02
CA THR A 252 18.21 -8.42 -26.14
C THR A 252 19.37 -7.47 -26.44
N ASP A 253 20.13 -7.70 -27.51
CA ASP A 253 21.22 -6.79 -27.90
C ASP A 253 20.71 -5.39 -28.26
N ASP A 254 19.56 -5.29 -28.96
CA ASP A 254 19.03 -4.01 -29.46
C ASP A 254 17.86 -3.43 -28.63
N LEU A 255 17.15 -4.25 -27.85
CA LEU A 255 15.89 -3.86 -27.22
C LEU A 255 15.86 -4.15 -25.72
N VAL A 256 15.13 -3.32 -24.97
CA VAL A 256 14.76 -3.55 -23.58
C VAL A 256 13.23 -3.54 -23.47
N LYS A 257 12.65 -4.58 -22.85
CA LYS A 257 11.24 -4.62 -22.49
C LYS A 257 11.08 -4.23 -21.02
N VAL A 258 10.32 -3.17 -20.79
CA VAL A 258 10.15 -2.55 -19.48
C VAL A 258 8.68 -2.64 -19.05
N LEU A 259 8.45 -3.29 -17.91
CA LEU A 259 7.17 -3.31 -17.24
C LEU A 259 7.05 -2.09 -16.34
N ILE A 260 6.28 -1.09 -16.79
CA ILE A 260 6.12 0.21 -16.10
C ILE A 260 5.21 0.08 -14.88
N ASP A 261 4.10 -0.64 -15.02
CA ASP A 261 3.20 -0.98 -13.92
C ASP A 261 3.18 -2.51 -13.77
N PRO A 262 3.91 -3.05 -12.77
CA PRO A 262 3.99 -4.48 -12.59
C PRO A 262 2.72 -5.14 -12.01
N LEU A 263 1.76 -4.34 -11.54
CA LEU A 263 0.48 -4.82 -11.02
C LEU A 263 -0.63 -4.79 -12.08
N ALA A 264 -0.45 -4.00 -13.14
CA ALA A 264 -1.28 -4.01 -14.34
C ALA A 264 -1.03 -5.25 -15.21
N LYS A 265 -2.05 -5.67 -15.96
CA LYS A 265 -1.92 -6.70 -17.03
C LYS A 265 -1.53 -6.04 -18.38
N ALA A 266 -0.68 -5.03 -18.33
CA ALA A 266 -0.23 -4.34 -19.55
C ALA A 266 0.96 -5.09 -20.17
N ASP A 267 1.04 -5.06 -21.50
CA ASP A 267 2.23 -5.56 -22.18
C ASP A 267 3.43 -4.67 -21.85
N PRO A 268 4.64 -5.25 -21.70
CA PRO A 268 5.86 -4.47 -21.47
C PRO A 268 6.09 -3.44 -22.58
N LEU A 269 6.51 -2.23 -22.20
CA LEU A 269 6.96 -1.23 -23.15
C LEU A 269 8.28 -1.67 -23.77
N VAL A 270 8.36 -1.68 -25.10
CA VAL A 270 9.59 -1.95 -25.83
C VAL A 270 10.32 -0.63 -26.05
N ILE A 271 11.59 -0.58 -25.64
CA ILE A 271 12.48 0.58 -25.81
C ILE A 271 13.68 0.11 -26.65
N SER A 272 14.00 0.86 -27.71
CA SER A 272 15.25 0.66 -28.45
C SER A 272 16.42 1.14 -27.62
N LYS A 273 17.49 0.35 -27.50
CA LYS A 273 18.67 0.76 -26.72
C LYS A 273 19.37 1.98 -27.29
N ASP A 274 19.30 2.15 -28.61
CA ASP A 274 19.87 3.30 -29.30
C ASP A 274 19.13 4.61 -28.99
N GLU A 275 17.93 4.55 -28.42
CA GLU A 275 17.16 5.73 -27.97
C GLU A 275 17.39 6.07 -26.50
N ILE A 276 18.20 5.29 -25.77
CA ILE A 276 18.46 5.46 -24.33
C ILE A 276 19.71 6.32 -24.15
N ASP A 277 19.50 7.54 -23.65
CA ASP A 277 20.57 8.46 -23.25
C ASP A 277 21.16 8.04 -21.90
N GLU A 278 20.31 7.75 -20.91
CA GLU A 278 20.74 7.35 -19.57
C GLU A 278 19.88 6.21 -19.00
N ARG A 279 20.52 5.28 -18.30
CA ARG A 279 19.85 4.24 -17.51
C ARG A 279 20.38 4.22 -16.08
N VAL A 280 19.49 4.43 -15.12
CA VAL A 280 19.82 4.44 -13.69
C VAL A 280 19.04 3.34 -12.97
N LYS A 281 19.74 2.51 -12.19
CA LYS A 281 19.10 1.53 -11.31
C LYS A 281 18.49 2.25 -10.11
N SER A 282 17.21 1.98 -9.81
CA SER A 282 16.53 2.57 -8.65
C SER A 282 17.16 2.04 -7.35
N PRO A 283 17.53 2.92 -6.40
CA PRO A 283 17.95 2.50 -5.06
C PRO A 283 16.76 2.13 -4.17
N VAL A 284 15.52 2.32 -4.64
CA VAL A 284 14.28 2.05 -3.91
C VAL A 284 13.59 0.82 -4.48
N SER A 285 13.24 -0.11 -3.60
CA SER A 285 12.49 -1.33 -3.93
C SER A 285 11.03 -1.01 -4.25
N ILE A 286 10.44 -1.79 -5.16
CA ILE A 286 9.00 -1.78 -5.39
C ILE A 286 8.21 -2.35 -4.21
N MET A 287 8.87 -3.13 -3.33
CA MET A 287 8.28 -3.56 -2.08
C MET A 287 8.22 -2.34 -1.14
N PRO A 288 7.03 -1.86 -0.77
CA PRO A 288 6.90 -0.59 -0.06
C PRO A 288 7.53 -0.67 1.34
N LYS A 289 8.25 0.38 1.76
CA LYS A 289 8.73 0.47 3.15
C LYS A 289 7.54 0.60 4.10
N GLY A 290 7.62 -0.01 5.27
CA GLY A 290 6.65 0.14 6.35
C GLY A 290 5.35 -0.66 6.20
N VAL A 291 5.38 -1.77 5.45
CA VAL A 291 4.24 -2.71 5.32
C VAL A 291 3.76 -3.24 6.67
N LEU A 292 4.62 -3.21 7.70
CA LEU A 292 4.32 -3.64 9.05
C LEU A 292 3.72 -2.54 9.94
N ASN A 293 3.65 -1.29 9.49
CA ASN A 293 3.43 -0.15 10.40
C ASN A 293 2.01 -0.12 10.99
N ARG A 294 1.08 -0.83 10.35
CA ARG A 294 -0.29 -1.03 10.85
C ARG A 294 -0.45 -2.26 11.74
N LEU A 295 0.63 -2.99 12.00
CA LEU A 295 0.62 -4.23 12.76
C LEU A 295 1.21 -4.01 14.15
N THR A 296 0.70 -4.75 15.13
CA THR A 296 1.33 -4.90 16.45
C THR A 296 2.53 -5.85 16.35
N GLU A 297 3.38 -5.86 17.39
CA GLU A 297 4.49 -6.82 17.47
C GLU A 297 4.01 -8.28 17.34
N GLU A 298 2.98 -8.68 18.10
CA GLU A 298 2.42 -10.04 18.04
C GLU A 298 1.88 -10.41 16.64
N GLU A 299 1.20 -9.47 15.98
CA GLU A 299 0.72 -9.64 14.60
C GLU A 299 1.91 -9.82 13.64
N ILE A 300 3.01 -9.07 13.82
CA ILE A 300 4.23 -9.23 13.02
C ILE A 300 4.85 -10.61 13.26
N LEU A 301 4.89 -11.10 14.50
CA LEU A 301 5.40 -12.43 14.81
C LEU A 301 4.56 -13.52 14.12
N ASP A 302 3.24 -13.41 14.12
CA ASP A 302 2.35 -14.34 13.39
C ASP A 302 2.57 -14.29 11.87
N LEU A 303 2.74 -13.09 11.30
CA LEU A 303 3.05 -12.90 9.87
C LEU A 303 4.41 -13.51 9.50
N VAL A 304 5.46 -13.24 10.28
CA VAL A 304 6.80 -13.81 10.07
C VAL A 304 6.75 -15.33 10.20
N ALA A 305 6.02 -15.87 11.17
CA ALA A 305 5.82 -17.30 11.32
C ALA A 305 5.14 -17.94 10.09
N TYR A 306 4.14 -17.27 9.52
CA TYR A 306 3.43 -17.69 8.30
C TYR A 306 4.33 -17.71 7.07
N ILE A 307 5.23 -16.72 6.92
CA ILE A 307 6.21 -16.70 5.83
C ILE A 307 7.26 -17.80 6.03
N LEU A 308 7.81 -17.94 7.25
CA LEU A 308 8.81 -18.96 7.60
C LEU A 308 8.30 -20.39 7.46
N SER A 309 7.01 -20.62 7.71
CA SER A 309 6.40 -21.93 7.50
C SER A 309 6.09 -22.21 6.03
N LYS A 310 6.36 -21.25 5.12
CA LYS A 310 5.97 -21.30 3.72
C LYS A 310 4.46 -21.49 3.53
N GLY A 311 3.66 -21.00 4.49
CA GLY A 311 2.22 -21.19 4.52
C GLY A 311 1.77 -22.62 4.85
N ASP A 312 2.63 -23.46 5.43
CA ASP A 312 2.27 -24.80 5.90
C ASP A 312 1.63 -24.76 7.30
N LYS A 313 0.34 -25.08 7.38
CA LYS A 313 -0.43 -25.12 8.63
C LYS A 313 0.08 -26.18 9.63
N LYS A 314 0.80 -27.21 9.15
CA LYS A 314 1.36 -28.29 9.99
C LYS A 314 2.76 -27.97 10.53
N HIS A 315 3.28 -26.78 10.24
CA HIS A 315 4.59 -26.38 10.72
C HIS A 315 4.62 -26.22 12.24
N MET A 316 5.73 -26.58 12.87
CA MET A 316 5.90 -26.58 14.35
C MET A 316 5.62 -25.22 15.01
N LEU A 317 5.71 -24.13 14.26
CA LEU A 317 5.42 -22.77 14.73
C LEU A 317 3.94 -22.57 15.12
N PHE A 318 3.02 -23.37 14.58
CA PHE A 318 1.58 -23.26 14.84
C PHE A 318 1.04 -24.35 15.76
N HIS A 319 1.89 -25.26 16.21
CA HIS A 319 1.48 -26.22 17.24
C HIS A 319 1.37 -25.49 18.57
N GLY A 320 0.30 -25.76 19.33
CA GLY A 320 0.13 -25.19 20.67
C GLY A 320 1.22 -25.69 21.62
N HIS A 321 1.45 -24.95 22.71
CA HIS A 321 2.08 -25.50 23.91
C HIS A 321 1.16 -26.63 24.44
N HIS A 322 1.34 -27.86 23.95
CA HIS A 322 0.84 -29.03 24.65
C HIS A 322 1.91 -29.46 25.66
N ASP A 323 1.55 -29.29 26.93
CA ASP A 323 2.04 -29.96 28.14
C ASP A 323 3.47 -29.67 28.62
N HIS A 324 3.56 -28.82 29.65
CA HIS A 324 4.27 -29.16 30.90
C HIS A 324 3.45 -28.74 32.11
#